data_AF-A0A536YRH3-F1
#
_entry.id   AF-A0A536YRH3-F1
#
_cell.length_a   1.000
_cell.length_b   1.000
_cell.length_c   1.000
_cell.angle_alpha   90.00
_cell.angle_beta   90.00
_cell.angle_gamma   90.00
#
_symmetry.space_group_name_H-M   'P 1'
#
loop_
_entity.id
_entity.type
_entity.pdbx_description
1 polymer ?
#
loop_
_entity_poly.entity_id
_entity_poly.type
_entity_poly.pdbx_seq_one_letter_code
_entity_poly.pdbx_strand_id
1 'polypeptide(L)' 'MSNEIASAPNQYPLLPLRDVVVFPHMVIPLFVGRPKSIKAMEIAMEAGKSILLVAQKSAAKDEP' A
#
# COMPACT_ATOMS: atom_id res chain seq x y z
N MET A 1 -8.60 17.39 -31.95
CA MET A 1 -8.97 17.44 -30.52
C MET A 1 -8.36 16.21 -29.86
N SER A 2 -7.16 16.37 -29.33
CA SER A 2 -6.35 15.31 -28.72
C SER A 2 -6.84 15.07 -27.30
N ASN A 3 -7.43 13.90 -27.04
CA ASN A 3 -7.67 13.45 -25.67
C ASN A 3 -6.75 12.26 -25.40
N GLU A 4 -5.52 12.57 -25.02
CA GLU A 4 -4.55 11.59 -24.57
C GLU A 4 -4.60 11.53 -23.05
N ILE A 5 -5.58 10.78 -22.50
CA ILE A 5 -5.55 10.37 -21.09
C ILE A 5 -4.77 9.05 -21.03
N ALA A 6 -3.49 9.12 -21.35
CA ALA A 6 -2.54 8.08 -20.98
C ALA A 6 -1.66 8.63 -19.87
N SER A 7 -2.26 8.88 -18.68
CA SER A 7 -1.44 9.06 -17.49
C SER A 7 -0.73 7.72 -17.26
N ALA A 8 0.60 7.70 -17.37
CA ALA A 8 1.39 6.52 -17.05
C ALA A 8 0.93 5.92 -15.71
N PRO A 9 0.90 4.59 -15.55
CA PRO A 9 0.42 3.97 -14.33
C PRO A 9 1.24 4.47 -13.14
N ASN A 10 0.59 5.18 -12.21
CA ASN A 10 1.24 5.56 -10.96
C ASN A 10 1.55 4.28 -10.17
N GLN A 11 2.84 4.02 -9.97
CA GLN A 11 3.31 2.90 -9.15
C GLN A 11 3.41 3.36 -7.70
N TYR A 12 2.75 2.63 -6.80
CA TYR A 12 2.82 2.86 -5.36
C TYR A 12 3.33 1.61 -4.66
N PRO A 13 4.18 1.74 -3.62
CA PRO A 13 4.50 0.63 -2.75
C PRO A 13 3.24 0.06 -2.12
N LEU A 14 3.15 -1.27 -2.04
CA LEU A 14 1.97 -1.97 -1.53
C LEU A 14 2.22 -2.47 -0.11
N LEU A 15 1.28 -2.17 0.79
CA LEU A 15 1.27 -2.67 2.17
C LEU A 15 0.00 -3.49 2.40
N PRO A 16 0.12 -4.82 2.47
CA PRO A 16 -1.04 -5.69 2.63
C PRO A 16 -1.46 -5.75 4.12
N LEU A 17 -2.74 -5.52 4.41
CA LEU A 17 -3.33 -5.53 5.74
C LEU A 17 -4.15 -6.81 5.95
N ARG A 18 -3.96 -7.47 7.09
CA ARG A 18 -4.65 -8.73 7.42
C ARG A 18 -5.85 -8.53 8.34
N ASP A 19 -5.63 -7.81 9.44
CA ASP A 19 -6.57 -7.78 10.56
C ASP A 19 -7.49 -6.55 10.52
N VAL A 20 -7.22 -5.60 9.61
CA VAL A 20 -7.92 -4.31 9.53
C VAL A 20 -8.11 -3.85 8.08
N VAL A 21 -9.15 -3.06 7.85
CA VAL A 21 -9.39 -2.32 6.61
C VAL A 21 -9.45 -0.83 6.96
N VAL A 22 -8.68 -0.02 6.24
CA VAL A 22 -8.56 1.43 6.48
C VAL A 22 -9.32 2.17 5.38
N PHE A 23 -10.20 3.08 5.79
CA PHE A 23 -10.93 3.98 4.90
C PHE A 23 -10.31 5.39 4.91
N PRO A 24 -10.60 6.21 3.89
CA PRO A 24 -10.15 7.61 3.85
C PRO A 24 -10.47 8.36 5.15
N HIS A 25 -9.58 9.28 5.54
CA HIS A 25 -9.65 10.09 6.77
C HIS A 25 -9.42 9.35 8.09
N MET A 26 -9.21 8.03 8.10
CA MET A 26 -8.82 7.30 9.31
C MET A 26 -7.35 7.54 9.66
N VAL A 27 -7.07 7.67 10.96
CA VAL A 27 -5.70 7.66 11.50
C VAL A 27 -5.58 6.47 12.46
N ILE A 28 -4.80 5.47 12.07
CA ILE A 28 -4.60 4.23 12.83
C ILE A 28 -3.11 3.87 12.84
N PRO A 29 -2.53 3.55 14.00
CA PRO A 29 -1.17 3.00 14.05
C PRO A 29 -1.17 1.56 13.51
N LEU A 30 -0.20 1.24 12.65
CA LEU A 30 -0.02 -0.10 12.08
C LEU A 30 1.29 -0.71 12.59
N PHE A 31 1.24 -1.98 12.98
CA PHE A 31 2.44 -2.76 13.28
C PHE A 31 2.91 -3.46 12.01
N VAL A 32 4.13 -3.15 11.57
CA VAL A 32 4.74 -3.74 10.37
C VAL A 32 5.94 -4.59 10.79
N GLY A 33 5.86 -5.90 10.57
CA GLY A 33 6.93 -6.84 10.96
C GLY A 33 7.53 -7.67 9.82
N ARG A 34 6.88 -7.74 8.66
CA ARG A 34 7.38 -8.54 7.53
C ARG A 34 8.46 -7.74 6.76
N PRO A 35 9.64 -8.33 6.44
CA PRO A 35 10.72 -7.62 5.76
C PRO A 35 10.30 -6.91 4.47
N LYS A 36 9.47 -7.56 3.64
CA LYS A 36 8.92 -6.98 2.39
C LYS A 36 8.05 -5.75 2.66
N SER A 37 7.26 -5.78 3.73
CA SER A 37 6.38 -4.67 4.13
C SER A 37 7.16 -3.49 4.71
N ILE A 38 8.22 -3.76 5.48
CA ILE A 38 9.14 -2.72 6.00
C ILE A 38 9.79 -2.00 4.81
N LYS A 39 10.33 -2.76 3.84
CA LYS A 39 10.93 -2.17 2.63
C LYS A 39 9.94 -1.34 1.81
N ALA A 40 8.70 -1.80 1.65
CA ALA A 40 7.67 -1.03 0.96
C ALA A 40 7.37 0.30 1.66
N MET A 41 7.37 0.31 2.99
CA MET A 41 7.18 1.52 3.79
C MET A 41 8.37 2.48 3.65
N GLU A 42 9.61 1.99 3.66
CA GLU A 42 10.82 2.80 3.41
C GLU A 42 10.75 3.49 2.05
N ILE A 43 10.46 2.73 0.98
CA ILE A 43 10.30 3.29 -0.37
C ILE A 43 9.18 4.34 -0.40
N ALA A 44 8.06 4.10 0.28
CA ALA A 44 6.96 5.07 0.33
C ALA A 44 7.37 6.35 1.04
N MET A 45 8.15 6.27 2.13
CA MET A 45 8.66 7.43 2.85
C MET A 45 9.59 8.28 1.97
N GLU A 46 10.42 7.65 1.14
CA GLU A 46 11.30 8.33 0.18
C GLU A 46 10.53 8.92 -1.01
N ALA A 47 9.47 8.24 -1.48
CA ALA A 47 8.69 8.61 -2.67
C ALA A 47 7.51 9.58 -2.40
N GLY A 48 7.54 10.34 -1.30
CA GLY A 48 6.50 11.34 -1.01
C GLY A 48 5.34 10.83 -0.15
N LYS A 49 5.59 9.82 0.69
CA LYS A 49 4.69 9.30 1.74
C LYS A 49 3.37 8.71 1.25
N SER A 50 3.30 8.35 -0.03
CA SER A 50 2.13 7.69 -0.63
C SER A 50 2.33 6.18 -0.64
N ILE A 51 1.37 5.43 -0.12
CA ILE A 51 1.40 3.97 -0.04
C ILE A 51 0.02 3.41 -0.36
N LEU A 52 -0.04 2.26 -1.02
CA LEU A 52 -1.28 1.57 -1.34
C LEU A 52 -1.56 0.49 -0.28
N LEU A 53 -2.66 0.64 0.45
CA LEU A 53 -3.12 -0.36 1.42
C LEU A 53 -4.06 -1.35 0.73
N VAL A 54 -3.83 -2.65 0.91
CA VAL A 54 -4.68 -3.70 0.33
C VAL A 54 -5.09 -4.71 1.39
N ALA A 55 -6.38 -5.03 1.46
CA ALA A 55 -6.87 -6.08 2.35
C ALA A 55 -6.50 -7.47 1.80
N GLN A 56 -5.94 -8.32 2.65
CA GLN A 56 -5.66 -9.71 2.31
C GLN A 56 -6.95 -10.53 2.32
N LYS A 57 -7.22 -11.26 1.25
CA LYS A 57 -8.41 -12.13 1.15
C LYS A 57 -8.37 -13.32 2.11
N SER A 58 -7.19 -13.86 2.37
CA SER A 58 -6.98 -15.00 3.28
C SER A 58 -5.88 -14.66 4.27
N ALA A 59 -6.22 -14.66 5.56
CA ALA A 59 -5.32 -14.36 6.65
C ALA A 59 -4.19 -15.40 6.83
N ALA A 60 -4.39 -16.62 6.32
CA ALA A 60 -3.45 -17.74 6.46
C ALA A 60 -2.31 -17.74 5.44
N LYS A 61 -2.32 -16.84 4.46
CA LYS A 61 -1.27 -16.77 3.43
C LYS A 61 -0.19 -15.78 3.86
N ASP A 62 0.95 -16.31 4.31
CA ASP A 62 2.04 -15.50 4.85
C ASP A 62 2.79 -14.68 3.79
N GLU A 63 2.75 -15.15 2.54
CA GLU A 63 3.21 -14.40 1.36
C GLU A 63 2.02 -13.93 0.50
N PRO A 64 1.52 -12.71 0.76
CA PRO A 64 0.58 -12.02 -0.12
C PRO A 64 1.27 -11.37 -1.33
#